data_AF-A0AB34AF89-F1
#
_entry.id   AF-A0AB34AF89-F1
#
_cell.length_a   1.000
_cell.length_b   1.000
_cell.length_c   1.000
_cell.angle_alpha   90.00
_cell.angle_beta   90.00
_cell.angle_gamma   90.00
#
_symmetry.space_group_name_H-M   'P 1'
#
loop_
_entity.id
_entity.type
_entity.pdbx_description
1 polymer ?
#
loop_
_entity_poly.entity_id
_entity_poly.type
_entity_poly.pdbx_seq_one_letter_code
_entity_poly.pdbx_strand_id
1 'polypeptide(L)' 'MIVLLSIILALIFAFLATMPFLFINTRLHENVNHSKEEIRHEKIRAIKRFIYFFILIIILLMVFHFITN' A
#
# COMPACT_ATOMS: atom_id res chain seq x y z
N MET A 1 25.38 6.83 1.14
CA MET A 1 24.17 7.68 1.20
C MET A 1 23.03 7.14 0.34
N ILE A 2 23.28 6.85 -0.95
CA ILE A 2 22.27 6.32 -1.89
C ILE A 2 21.67 4.98 -1.43
N VAL A 3 22.48 4.04 -0.96
CA VAL A 3 22.01 2.72 -0.49
C VAL A 3 21.07 2.83 0.72
N LEU A 4 21.40 3.71 1.68
CA LEU A 4 20.56 3.94 2.86
C LEU A 4 19.20 4.56 2.47
N LEU A 5 19.22 5.52 1.55
CA LEU A 5 18.00 6.15 1.05
C LEU A 5 17.10 5.14 0.33
N SER A 6 17.67 4.27 -0.51
CA SER A 6 16.93 3.21 -1.20
C SER A 6 16.32 2.19 -0.24
N ILE A 7 17.01 1.84 0.85
CA ILE A 7 16.49 0.94 1.88
C ILE A 7 15.30 1.58 2.62
N ILE A 8 15.42 2.86 2.99
CA ILE A 8 14.32 3.61 3.64
C ILE A 8 13.11 3.69 2.70
N LEU A 9 13.34 3.97 1.42
CA LEU A 9 12.28 4.04 0.41
C LEU A 9 11.58 2.68 0.26
N ALA A 10 12.35 1.59 0.19
CA ALA A 10 11.82 0.23 0.10
C ALA A 10 10.99 -0.15 1.34
N LEU A 11 11.42 0.23 2.55
CA LEU A 11 10.67 0.00 3.78
C LEU A 11 9.35 0.76 3.80
N ILE A 12 9.36 2.04 3.42
CA ILE A 12 8.14 2.86 3.30
C ILE A 12 7.17 2.23 2.30
N PHE A 13 7.67 1.75 1.18
CA PHE A 13 6.87 1.10 0.15
C PHE A 13 6.30 -0.24 0.59
N ALA A 14 7.09 -1.09 1.26
CA ALA A 14 6.61 -2.35 1.82
C ALA A 14 5.49 -2.11 2.85
N PHE A 15 5.62 -1.07 3.67
CA PHE A 15 4.61 -0.69 4.66
C PHE A 15 3.32 -0.17 4.00
N LEU A 16 3.43 0.75 3.03
CA LEU A 16 2.28 1.29 2.29
C LEU A 16 1.54 0.22 1.49
N ALA A 17 2.27 -0.74 0.93
CA ALA A 17 1.70 -1.86 0.19
C ALA A 17 0.90 -2.81 1.11
N THR A 18 1.36 -3.04 2.33
CA THR A 18 0.77 -4.03 3.26
C THR A 18 -0.34 -3.44 4.13
N MET A 19 -0.28 -2.16 4.47
CA MET A 19 -1.25 -1.43 5.29
C MET A 19 -2.73 -1.63 4.87
N PRO A 20 -3.11 -1.52 3.58
CA PRO A 20 -4.49 -1.74 3.14
C PRO A 20 -5.01 -3.15 3.44
N PHE A 21 -4.15 -4.17 3.37
CA PHE A 21 -4.52 -5.56 3.64
C PHE A 21 -4.57 -5.84 5.15
N LEU A 22 -3.65 -5.25 5.92
CA LEU A 22 -3.66 -5.33 7.37
C LEU A 22 -4.95 -4.74 7.93
N PHE A 23 -5.36 -3.57 7.41
CA PHE A 23 -6.57 -2.85 7.84
C PHE A 23 -7.86 -3.60 7.54
N ILE A 24 -7.92 -4.29 6.38
CA ILE A 24 -9.03 -5.20 6.07
C ILE A 24 -9.09 -6.36 7.03
N ASN A 25 -7.95 -7.01 7.27
CA ASN A 25 -7.93 -8.19 8.12
C ASN A 25 -8.31 -7.83 9.57
N THR A 26 -7.85 -6.69 10.09
CA THR A 26 -8.28 -6.21 11.40
C THR A 26 -9.76 -5.89 11.44
N ARG A 27 -10.33 -5.23 10.42
CA ARG A 27 -11.77 -4.94 10.37
C ARG A 27 -12.65 -6.18 10.26
N LEU A 28 -12.24 -7.14 9.42
CA LEU A 28 -12.91 -8.42 9.29
C LEU A 28 -12.83 -9.26 10.56
N HIS A 29 -11.74 -9.12 11.32
CA HIS A 29 -11.55 -9.84 12.57
C HIS A 29 -12.32 -9.20 13.74
N GLU A 30 -12.34 -7.87 13.83
CA GLU A 30 -13.06 -7.13 14.88
C GLU A 30 -14.58 -7.17 14.69
N ASN A 31 -15.07 -7.32 13.46
CA ASN A 31 -16.50 -7.22 13.17
C ASN A 31 -17.03 -8.47 12.45
N VAL A 32 -17.31 -9.50 13.25
CA VAL A 32 -17.81 -10.83 12.81
C VAL A 32 -19.20 -10.76 12.14
N ASN A 33 -19.93 -9.64 12.28
CA ASN A 33 -21.29 -9.45 11.78
C ASN A 33 -21.40 -8.78 10.40
N HIS A 34 -20.29 -8.55 9.68
CA HIS A 34 -20.37 -7.96 8.34
C HIS A 34 -21.04 -8.89 7.33
N SER A 35 -21.92 -8.32 6.49
CA SER A 35 -22.53 -9.06 5.39
C SER A 35 -21.47 -9.41 4.33
N LYS A 36 -21.68 -10.51 3.59
CA LYS A 36 -20.74 -10.95 2.54
C LYS A 36 -20.48 -9.87 1.47
N GLU A 37 -21.46 -8.99 1.21
CA GLU A 37 -21.30 -7.86 0.28
C GLU A 37 -20.39 -6.78 0.84
N GLU A 38 -20.51 -6.46 2.13
CA GLU A 38 -19.69 -5.46 2.79
C GLU A 38 -18.21 -5.85 2.79
N ILE A 39 -17.94 -7.14 3.05
CA ILE A 39 -16.59 -7.74 2.94
C ILE A 39 -16.02 -7.58 1.52
N ARG A 40 -16.85 -7.82 0.49
CA ARG A 40 -16.43 -7.68 -0.91
C ARG A 40 -16.09 -6.23 -1.25
N HIS A 41 -16.90 -5.28 -0.80
CA HIS A 41 -16.64 -3.86 -1.01
C HIS A 41 -15.38 -3.37 -0.30
N GLU A 42 -15.12 -3.82 0.92
CA GLU A 42 -13.88 -3.49 1.62
C GLU A 42 -12.65 -4.06 0.89
N LYS A 43 -12.68 -5.33 0.47
CA LYS A 43 -11.61 -5.95 -0.35
C LYS A 43 -11.30 -5.17 -1.62
N ILE A 44 -12.33 -4.79 -2.37
CA ILE A 44 -12.15 -3.96 -3.57
C ILE A 44 -11.52 -2.61 -3.22
N ARG A 45 -11.93 -2.00 -2.10
CA ARG A 45 -11.38 -0.72 -1.64
C ARG A 45 -9.90 -0.82 -1.26
N ALA A 46 -9.44 -1.88 -0.60
CA ALA A 46 -8.01 -2.04 -0.32
C ALA A 46 -7.20 -2.33 -1.59
N ILE A 47 -7.70 -3.15 -2.51
CA ILE A 47 -7.03 -3.36 -3.80
C ILE A 47 -6.87 -2.03 -4.54
N LYS A 48 -7.93 -1.21 -4.55
CA LYS A 48 -7.89 0.13 -5.16
C LYS A 48 -6.84 1.02 -4.49
N ARG A 49 -6.76 1.02 -3.15
CA ARG A 49 -5.72 1.75 -2.39
C ARG A 49 -4.32 1.23 -2.68
N PHE A 50 -4.13 -0.08 -2.75
CA PHE A 50 -2.85 -0.70 -3.13
C PHE A 50 -2.40 -0.24 -4.51
N ILE A 51 -3.29 -0.25 -5.51
CA ILE A 51 -2.98 0.23 -6.86
C ILE A 51 -2.57 1.70 -6.85
N TYR A 52 -3.26 2.56 -6.09
CA TYR A 52 -2.88 3.97 -5.97
C TYR A 52 -1.48 4.14 -5.38
N PHE A 53 -1.15 3.43 -4.31
CA PHE A 53 0.20 3.47 -3.74
C PHE A 53 1.24 2.91 -4.70
N PHE A 54 0.92 1.82 -5.43
CA PHE A 54 1.82 1.26 -6.43
C PHE A 54 2.15 2.25 -7.57
N ILE A 55 1.16 2.98 -8.07
CA ILE A 55 1.39 4.01 -9.08
C ILE A 55 2.24 5.15 -8.51
N LEU A 56 1.96 5.59 -7.28
CA LEU A 56 2.74 6.63 -6.61
C LEU A 56 4.21 6.23 -6.43
N ILE A 57 4.47 4.96 -6.11
CA ILE A 57 5.81 4.39 -6.00
C ILE A 57 6.58 4.54 -7.31
N ILE A 58 5.96 4.17 -8.43
CA ILE A 58 6.57 4.27 -9.76
C ILE A 58 6.92 5.72 -10.08
N ILE A 59 6.00 6.66 -9.81
CA ILE A 59 6.23 8.09 -10.05
C ILE A 59 7.40 8.59 -9.20
N LEU A 60 7.45 8.24 -7.91
CA LEU A 60 8.55 8.63 -7.03
C LEU A 60 9.90 8.06 -7.48
N LEU A 61 9.94 6.80 -7.93
CA LEU A 61 11.14 6.19 -8.47
C LEU A 61 11.61 6.89 -9.75
N MET A 62 10.69 7.23 -10.66
CA MET A 62 11.03 8.00 -11.87
C MET A 62 11.60 9.38 -11.52
N VAL A 63 10.95 10.11 -10.61
CA VAL A 63 11.43 11.42 -10.14
C VAL A 63 12.79 11.31 -9.47
N PHE A 64 12.97 10.32 -8.60
CA PHE A 64 14.25 10.08 -7.94
C PHE A 64 15.36 9.77 -8.94
N HIS A 65 15.08 8.93 -9.93
CA HIS A 65 16.03 8.64 -11.01
C HIS A 65 16.38 9.91 -11.81
N PHE A 66 15.38 10.70 -12.20
CA PHE A 66 15.59 11.95 -12.95
C PHE A 66 16.41 13.01 -12.20
N ILE A 67 16.27 13.09 -10.87
CA ILE A 67 17.02 14.07 -10.05
C ILE A 67 18.45 13.59 -9.79
N THR A 68 18.68 12.27 -9.77
CA THR A 68 19.97 11.68 -9.37
C THR A 68 20.88 11.37 -10.57
N ASN A 69 20.33 11.24 -11.77
CA ASN A 69 21.06 11.12 -13.05
C ASN A 69 21.13 12.47 -13.75
#